data_AF-A0A3N5NF62-F1
#
_entry.id   AF-A0A3N5NF62-F1
#
_cell.length_a   1.000
_cell.length_b   1.000
_cell.length_c   1.000
_cell.angle_alpha   90.00
_cell.angle_beta   90.00
_cell.angle_gamma   90.00
#
_symmetry.space_group_name_H-M   'P 1'
#
loop_
_entity.id
_entity.type
_entity.pdbx_description
1 polymer ?
#
loop_
_entity_poly.entity_id
_entity_poly.type
_entity_poly.pdbx_seq_one_letter_code
_entity_poly.pdbx_strand_id
1 'polypeptide(L)'
;MLAFLGGMWIPIAPLTFQEATGGELAIFRTEAGTPEGRVTYLIRGELAYEKPPWYRQTIFHFGLLAGCLLVFLSSLLGWPVASLIRRRRSQEPTLPPRGARWVGWAMSATSFGFVLSFVAEVYENDVLLYGLTSLSRVILILPQFEAILAVMALILVCAAWLGWGAPGKRPYWSLPGRLHYTLLALAGVAFLWWLGYWNLLGSG
;
A
#
# COMPACT_ATOMS: atom_id res chain seq x y z
N MET A 1 22.60 -3.85 -34.61
CA MET A 1 22.00 -5.18 -34.34
C MET A 1 21.84 -5.27 -32.83
N LEU A 2 20.63 -5.55 -32.33
CA LEU A 2 20.33 -5.58 -30.90
C LEU A 2 19.76 -6.95 -30.54
N ALA A 3 20.31 -7.57 -29.50
CA ALA A 3 19.76 -8.78 -28.90
C ALA A 3 18.99 -8.37 -27.64
N PHE A 4 17.68 -8.57 -27.64
CA PHE A 4 16.80 -8.24 -26.52
C PHE A 4 15.70 -9.30 -26.42
N LEU A 5 15.47 -9.81 -25.19
CA LEU A 5 14.44 -10.81 -24.87
C LEU A 5 14.46 -12.07 -25.77
N GLY A 6 15.64 -12.56 -26.16
CA GLY A 6 15.79 -13.85 -26.86
C GLY A 6 15.55 -13.84 -28.39
N GLY A 7 15.19 -12.70 -28.99
CA GLY A 7 15.04 -12.52 -30.45
C GLY A 7 16.13 -11.64 -31.06
N MET A 8 16.43 -11.84 -32.35
CA MET A 8 17.33 -10.96 -33.12
C MET A 8 16.54 -9.84 -33.79
N TRP A 9 16.91 -8.58 -33.54
CA TRP A 9 16.22 -7.40 -34.05
C TRP A 9 17.06 -6.63 -35.06
N ILE A 10 16.48 -6.38 -36.23
CA ILE A 10 17.10 -5.67 -37.35
C ILE A 10 16.50 -4.25 -37.42
N PRO A 11 17.33 -3.19 -37.40
CA PRO A 11 16.85 -1.83 -37.58
C PRO A 11 16.41 -1.64 -39.03
N ILE A 12 15.17 -1.19 -39.23
CA ILE A 12 14.61 -0.91 -40.56
C ILE A 12 14.38 0.60 -40.80
N ALA A 13 14.20 1.37 -39.73
CA ALA A 13 14.07 2.82 -39.76
C ALA A 13 14.52 3.41 -38.41
N PRO A 14 14.73 4.74 -38.29
CA PRO A 14 15.04 5.36 -37.01
C PRO A 14 13.98 5.00 -35.96
N LEU A 15 14.42 4.43 -34.83
CA LEU A 15 13.57 3.95 -33.73
C LEU A 15 12.58 2.82 -34.06
N THR A 16 12.69 2.19 -35.24
CA THR A 16 11.85 1.05 -35.62
C THR A 16 12.69 -0.17 -35.94
N PHE A 17 12.38 -1.26 -35.25
CA PHE A 17 13.08 -2.53 -35.36
C PHE A 17 12.10 -3.62 -35.77
N GLN A 18 12.57 -4.53 -36.63
CA GLN A 18 11.81 -5.71 -37.03
C GLN A 18 12.52 -6.96 -36.52
N GLU A 19 11.76 -7.90 -35.97
CA GLU A 19 12.29 -9.18 -35.53
C GLU A 19 12.66 -10.05 -36.72
N ALA A 20 13.88 -10.58 -36.73
CA ALA A 20 14.45 -11.34 -37.84
C ALA A 20 13.74 -12.68 -38.10
N THR A 21 13.09 -13.26 -37.09
CA THR A 21 12.50 -14.60 -37.14
C THR A 21 10.98 -14.60 -37.24
N GLY A 22 10.31 -13.57 -36.70
CA GLY A 22 8.84 -13.53 -36.55
C GLY A 22 8.14 -12.38 -37.29
N GLY A 23 8.88 -11.40 -37.82
CA GLY A 23 8.32 -10.26 -38.55
C GLY A 23 7.62 -9.21 -37.68
N GLU A 24 7.61 -9.35 -36.35
CA GLU A 24 7.05 -8.37 -35.43
C GLU A 24 7.80 -7.02 -35.49
N LEU A 25 7.02 -5.94 -35.48
CA LEU A 25 7.52 -4.57 -35.45
C LEU A 25 7.56 -4.04 -34.03
N ALA A 26 8.73 -3.54 -33.61
CA ALA A 26 8.93 -2.80 -32.38
C ALA A 26 9.25 -1.33 -32.71
N ILE A 27 8.34 -0.43 -32.36
CA ILE A 27 8.50 1.02 -32.55
C ILE A 27 8.79 1.66 -31.19
N PHE A 28 9.95 2.29 -31.07
CA PHE A 28 10.31 3.07 -29.90
C PHE A 28 9.93 4.54 -30.12
N ARG A 29 9.26 5.18 -29.17
CA ARG A 29 9.01 6.64 -29.21
C ARG A 29 9.76 7.31 -28.06
N THR A 30 10.53 8.32 -28.41
CA THR A 30 11.28 9.16 -27.47
C THR A 30 10.52 10.44 -27.15
N GLU A 31 10.76 11.00 -25.96
CA GLU A 31 10.06 12.19 -25.45
C GLU A 31 10.16 13.43 -26.36
N ALA A 32 11.23 13.53 -27.16
CA ALA A 32 11.49 14.65 -28.08
C ALA A 32 11.34 14.28 -29.57
N GLY A 33 10.93 13.06 -29.90
CA GLY A 33 10.91 12.57 -31.29
C GLY A 33 12.29 12.41 -31.93
N THR A 34 13.36 12.63 -31.16
CA THR A 34 14.75 12.49 -31.61
C THR A 34 15.34 11.13 -31.18
N PRO A 35 16.23 10.52 -31.98
CA PRO A 35 16.84 9.22 -31.66
C PRO A 35 17.62 9.18 -30.34
N GLU A 36 18.06 10.34 -29.85
CA GLU A 36 18.86 10.51 -28.64
C GLU A 36 18.02 10.74 -27.37
N GLY A 37 16.71 10.96 -27.54
CA GLY A 37 15.79 11.18 -26.44
C GLY A 37 15.55 9.92 -25.61
N ARG A 38 15.18 10.10 -24.34
CA ARG A 38 14.82 8.98 -23.47
C ARG A 38 13.61 8.25 -24.07
N VAL A 39 13.76 6.94 -24.27
CA VAL A 39 12.69 6.08 -24.78
C VAL A 39 11.59 5.97 -23.72
N THR A 40 10.38 6.36 -24.07
CA THR A 40 9.23 6.44 -23.15
C THR A 40 8.11 5.48 -23.55
N TYR A 41 8.04 5.11 -24.84
CA TYR A 41 7.04 4.16 -25.35
C TYR A 41 7.69 3.09 -26.23
N LEU A 42 7.22 1.85 -26.11
CA LEU A 42 7.49 0.73 -27.01
C LEU A 42 6.14 0.24 -27.55
N ILE A 43 5.95 0.25 -28.86
CA ILE A 43 4.80 -0.38 -29.50
C ILE A 43 5.28 -1.68 -30.14
N ARG A 44 4.76 -2.82 -29.71
CA ARG A 44 5.01 -4.14 -30.31
C ARG A 44 3.68 -4.71 -30.80
N GLY A 45 3.50 -4.82 -32.11
CA GLY A 45 2.20 -5.22 -32.69
C GLY A 45 1.08 -4.26 -32.26
N GLU A 46 0.00 -4.76 -31.67
CA GLU A 46 -1.10 -3.95 -31.12
C GLU A 46 -0.85 -3.46 -29.67
N LEU A 47 0.24 -3.90 -29.02
CA LEU A 47 0.50 -3.61 -27.61
C LEU A 47 1.41 -2.38 -27.46
N ALA A 48 0.88 -1.32 -26.86
CA ALA A 48 1.63 -0.12 -26.50
C ALA A 48 2.08 -0.18 -25.03
N TYR A 49 3.38 -0.34 -24.82
CA TYR A 49 4.03 -0.31 -23.51
C TYR A 49 4.56 1.10 -23.24
N GLU A 50 3.93 1.79 -22.30
CA GLU A 50 4.41 3.07 -21.76
C GLU A 50 5.26 2.81 -20.52
N LYS A 51 6.37 3.55 -20.37
CA LYS A 51 7.13 3.53 -19.11
C LYS A 51 6.27 4.15 -18.00
N PRO A 52 5.81 3.37 -17.00
CA PRO A 52 4.91 3.91 -15.99
C PRO A 52 5.64 4.95 -15.12
N PRO A 53 4.96 6.06 -14.78
CA PRO A 53 5.44 7.00 -13.77
C PRO A 53 5.79 6.28 -12.45
N TRP A 54 6.68 6.85 -11.64
CA TRP A 54 7.18 6.22 -10.40
C TRP A 54 6.05 5.77 -9.44
N TYR A 55 4.93 6.49 -9.40
CA TYR A 55 3.76 6.17 -8.58
C TYR A 55 2.87 5.06 -9.16
N ARG A 56 3.06 4.65 -10.41
CA ARG A 56 2.42 3.46 -11.02
C ARG A 56 3.35 2.23 -11.00
N GLN A 57 4.58 2.37 -10.52
CA GLN A 57 5.49 1.24 -10.46
C GLN A 57 5.02 0.23 -9.40
N THR A 58 4.97 -1.03 -9.79
CA THR A 58 4.60 -2.17 -8.94
C THR A 58 5.39 -2.19 -7.62
N ILE A 59 6.67 -1.82 -7.65
CA ILE A 59 7.52 -1.79 -6.46
C ILE A 59 7.10 -0.73 -5.44
N PHE A 60 6.58 0.42 -5.89
CA PHE A 60 6.09 1.47 -5.00
C PHE A 60 4.83 0.99 -4.27
N HIS A 61 3.90 0.35 -4.98
CA HIS A 61 2.67 -0.18 -4.39
C HIS A 61 2.93 -1.28 -3.36
N PHE A 62 3.85 -2.22 -3.65
CA PHE A 62 4.21 -3.26 -2.68
C PHE A 62 5.02 -2.69 -1.51
N GLY A 63 5.91 -1.73 -1.75
CA GLY A 63 6.65 -1.04 -0.69
C GLY A 63 5.73 -0.26 0.25
N LEU A 64 4.73 0.44 -0.29
CA LEU A 64 3.73 1.16 0.49
C LEU A 64 2.90 0.20 1.36
N LEU A 65 2.40 -0.89 0.76
CA LEU A 65 1.64 -1.92 1.48
C LEU A 65 2.47 -2.51 2.63
N ALA A 66 3.73 -2.90 2.36
CA ALA A 66 4.63 -3.42 3.38
C ALA A 66 4.87 -2.41 4.51
N GLY A 67 5.08 -1.13 4.17
CA GLY A 67 5.20 -0.04 5.14
C GLY A 67 3.98 0.08 6.06
N CYS A 68 2.77 0.06 5.49
CA CYS A 68 1.53 0.11 6.27
C CYS A 68 1.41 -1.11 7.21
N LEU A 69 1.67 -2.32 6.70
CA LEU A 69 1.62 -3.56 7.49
C LEU A 69 2.62 -3.56 8.64
N LEU A 70 3.82 -2.99 8.46
CA LEU A 70 4.80 -2.84 9.54
C LEU A 70 4.30 -1.89 10.64
N VAL A 71 3.64 -0.79 10.26
CA VAL A 71 3.04 0.13 11.24
C VAL A 71 1.91 -0.56 12.00
N PHE A 72 1.02 -1.29 11.32
CA PHE A 72 -0.03 -2.08 11.98
C PHE A 72 0.56 -3.16 12.90
N LEU A 73 1.59 -3.87 12.45
CA LEU A 73 2.29 -4.85 13.28
C LEU A 73 2.88 -4.21 14.53
N SER A 74 3.44 -3.00 14.40
CA SER A 74 3.98 -2.25 15.54
C SER A 74 2.89 -1.84 16.54
N SER A 75 1.63 -1.67 16.13
CA SER A 75 0.48 -1.44 17.02
C SER A 75 0.08 -2.73 17.77
N LEU A 76 0.12 -3.88 17.07
CA LEU A 76 -0.14 -5.19 17.65
C LEU A 76 0.91 -5.55 18.72
N LEU A 77 2.19 -5.32 18.41
CA LEU A 77 3.33 -5.58 19.29
C LEU A 77 3.64 -4.42 20.26
N GLY A 78 3.06 -3.24 20.04
CA GLY A 78 3.38 -2.02 20.79
C GLY A 78 3.05 -2.15 22.27
N TRP A 79 1.98 -2.87 22.63
CA TRP A 79 1.61 -3.12 24.02
C TRP A 79 2.59 -4.03 24.78
N PRO A 80 2.91 -5.25 24.31
CA PRO A 80 3.85 -6.13 25.00
C PRO A 80 5.26 -5.53 25.04
N VAL A 81 5.72 -4.90 23.95
CA VAL A 81 7.05 -4.28 23.90
C VAL A 81 7.12 -3.08 24.85
N ALA A 82 6.12 -2.20 24.84
CA ALA A 82 6.14 -1.03 25.69
C ALA A 82 5.84 -1.35 27.17
N SER A 83 5.16 -2.46 27.48
CA SER A 83 5.02 -2.93 28.87
C SER A 83 6.33 -3.52 29.38
N LEU A 84 7.06 -4.29 28.56
CA LEU A 84 8.34 -4.89 28.91
C LEU A 84 9.44 -3.84 29.14
N ILE A 85 9.54 -2.85 28.25
CA ILE A 85 10.50 -1.73 28.38
C ILE A 85 10.19 -0.89 29.63
N ARG A 86 8.90 -0.65 29.93
CA ARG A 86 8.49 0.13 31.10
C ARG A 86 8.68 -0.62 32.41
N ARG A 87 8.44 -1.93 32.44
CA ARG A 87 8.76 -2.79 33.59
C ARG A 87 10.25 -2.73 33.94
N ARG A 88 11.11 -2.51 32.95
CA ARG A 88 12.56 -2.31 33.15
C ARG A 88 12.96 -0.88 33.55
N ARG A 89 12.10 0.13 33.37
CA ARG A 89 12.42 1.56 33.63
C ARG A 89 11.70 2.17 34.83
N SER A 90 10.91 1.41 35.59
CA SER A 90 10.16 1.88 36.78
C SER A 90 9.35 3.16 36.55
N GLN A 91 8.86 3.38 35.33
CA GLN A 91 8.08 4.57 34.98
C GLN A 91 6.58 4.35 35.23
N GLU A 92 5.90 5.35 35.79
CA GLU A 92 4.45 5.32 35.96
C GLU A 92 3.71 5.27 34.61
N PRO A 93 2.55 4.58 34.53
CA PRO A 93 1.89 4.31 33.27
C PRO A 93 1.13 5.54 32.75
N THR A 94 1.69 6.28 31.78
CA THR A 94 0.88 7.11 30.87
C THR A 94 0.39 6.20 29.73
N LEU A 95 -0.66 5.43 30.01
CA LEU A 95 -1.23 4.52 29.05
C LEU A 95 -2.13 5.27 28.06
N PRO A 96 -2.09 4.91 26.77
CA PRO A 96 -3.12 5.38 25.84
C PRO A 96 -4.50 4.96 26.37
N PRO A 97 -5.55 5.76 26.14
CA PRO A 97 -6.93 5.39 26.41
C PRO A 97 -7.20 3.98 25.90
N ARG A 98 -7.96 3.19 26.68
CA ARG A 98 -8.38 1.84 26.27
C ARG A 98 -8.98 1.84 24.85
N GLY A 99 -9.73 2.89 24.50
CA GLY A 99 -10.28 3.08 23.15
C GLY A 99 -9.22 3.15 22.04
N ALA A 100 -8.12 3.88 22.24
CA ALA A 100 -7.06 3.96 21.22
C ALA A 100 -6.34 2.63 21.01
N ARG A 101 -6.19 1.82 22.07
CA ARG A 101 -5.64 0.46 21.94
C ARG A 101 -6.55 -0.44 21.13
N TRP A 102 -7.85 -0.41 21.40
CA TRP A 102 -8.83 -1.18 20.64
C TRP A 102 -8.87 -0.78 19.17
N VAL A 103 -8.85 0.52 18.86
CA VAL A 103 -8.77 1.00 17.47
C VAL A 103 -7.50 0.47 16.80
N GLY A 104 -6.34 0.57 17.45
CA GLY A 104 -5.09 0.10 16.85
C GLY A 104 -5.03 -1.41 16.63
N TRP A 105 -5.61 -2.21 17.53
CA TRP A 105 -5.73 -3.66 17.36
C TRP A 105 -6.75 -4.02 16.27
N ALA A 106 -7.88 -3.33 16.23
CA ALA A 106 -8.90 -3.54 15.22
C ALA A 106 -8.36 -3.21 13.82
N MET A 107 -7.67 -2.08 13.63
CA MET A 107 -7.04 -1.72 12.35
C MET A 107 -6.04 -2.79 11.90
N SER A 108 -5.23 -3.28 12.84
CA SER A 108 -4.25 -4.32 12.54
C SER A 108 -4.93 -5.64 12.16
N ALA A 109 -5.90 -6.09 12.95
CA ALA A 109 -6.61 -7.34 12.70
C ALA A 109 -7.36 -7.32 11.36
N THR A 110 -8.07 -6.22 11.07
CA THR A 110 -8.79 -6.04 9.81
C THR A 110 -7.83 -5.99 8.62
N SER A 111 -6.74 -5.22 8.72
CA SER A 111 -5.75 -5.11 7.63
C SER A 111 -5.04 -6.43 7.34
N PHE A 112 -4.56 -7.14 8.37
CA PHE A 112 -3.92 -8.45 8.19
C PHE A 112 -4.91 -9.52 7.71
N GLY A 113 -6.14 -9.51 8.25
CA GLY A 113 -7.21 -10.41 7.81
C GLY A 113 -7.52 -10.21 6.34
N PHE A 114 -7.68 -8.95 5.90
CA PHE A 114 -7.90 -8.62 4.50
C PHE A 114 -6.74 -9.10 3.61
N VAL A 115 -5.49 -8.76 3.94
CA VAL A 115 -4.33 -9.14 3.12
C VAL A 115 -4.19 -10.66 3.04
N LEU A 116 -4.34 -11.37 4.15
CA LEU A 116 -4.22 -12.84 4.15
C LEU A 116 -5.32 -13.49 3.31
N SER A 117 -6.57 -13.06 3.48
CA SER A 117 -7.69 -13.55 2.68
C SER A 117 -7.54 -13.22 1.20
N PHE A 118 -7.07 -12.00 0.87
CA PHE A 118 -6.84 -11.59 -0.51
C PHE A 118 -5.74 -12.42 -1.17
N VAL A 119 -4.64 -12.68 -0.46
CA VAL A 119 -3.55 -13.53 -0.96
C VAL A 119 -4.04 -14.96 -1.17
N ALA A 120 -4.77 -15.53 -0.21
CA ALA A 120 -5.33 -16.88 -0.34
C ALA A 120 -6.25 -16.99 -1.58
N GLU A 121 -7.12 -16.00 -1.81
CA GLU A 121 -8.00 -15.98 -2.97
C GLU A 121 -7.21 -15.93 -4.29
N VAL A 122 -6.16 -15.10 -4.37
CA VAL A 122 -5.29 -15.01 -5.56
C VAL A 122 -4.61 -16.35 -5.87
N TYR A 123 -4.21 -17.11 -4.84
CA TYR A 123 -3.59 -18.42 -5.02
C TYR A 123 -4.58 -19.54 -5.39
N GLU A 124 -5.80 -19.51 -4.84
CA GLU A 124 -6.77 -20.60 -5.01
C GLU A 124 -7.64 -20.47 -6.26
N ASN A 125 -7.99 -19.25 -6.66
CA ASN A 125 -9.06 -19.01 -7.65
C ASN A 125 -8.57 -18.38 -8.97
N ASP A 126 -7.25 -18.28 -9.20
CA ASP A 126 -6.66 -17.61 -10.37
C ASP A 126 -7.37 -16.27 -10.67
N VAL A 127 -7.58 -15.47 -9.62
CA VAL A 127 -8.39 -14.22 -9.65
C VAL A 127 -7.95 -13.27 -10.75
N LEU A 128 -6.67 -13.33 -11.13
CA LEU A 128 -6.08 -12.55 -12.22
C LEU A 128 -6.64 -12.91 -13.61
N LEU A 129 -7.15 -14.13 -13.80
CA LEU A 129 -7.69 -14.65 -15.05
C LEU A 129 -9.23 -14.64 -15.09
N TYR A 130 -9.88 -14.99 -13.98
CA TYR A 130 -11.33 -15.22 -13.95
C TYR A 130 -12.14 -14.14 -13.21
N GLY A 131 -11.46 -13.17 -12.60
CA GLY A 131 -12.11 -12.12 -11.83
C GLY A 131 -12.63 -12.60 -10.48
N LEU A 132 -13.27 -11.68 -9.77
CA LEU A 132 -13.66 -11.85 -8.36
C LEU A 132 -14.87 -12.81 -8.22
N THR A 133 -14.70 -13.92 -7.51
CA THR A 133 -15.77 -14.91 -7.21
C THR A 133 -16.77 -14.38 -6.17
N SER A 134 -17.92 -15.04 -5.97
CA SER A 134 -18.91 -14.64 -4.95
C SER A 134 -18.36 -14.56 -3.51
N LEU A 135 -17.29 -15.31 -3.18
CA LEU A 135 -16.66 -15.29 -1.86
C LEU A 135 -15.87 -14.00 -1.61
N SER A 136 -15.32 -13.41 -2.67
CA SER A 136 -14.55 -12.16 -2.62
C SER A 136 -15.34 -10.94 -2.12
N ARG A 137 -16.68 -10.92 -2.32
CA ARG A 137 -17.53 -9.81 -1.85
C ARG A 137 -17.53 -9.67 -0.33
N VAL A 138 -17.34 -10.75 0.42
CA VAL A 138 -17.27 -10.71 1.89
C VAL A 138 -15.93 -10.17 2.36
N ILE A 139 -14.84 -10.58 1.71
CA ILE A 139 -13.48 -10.07 2.00
C ILE A 139 -13.43 -8.56 1.76
N LEU A 140 -14.11 -8.09 0.71
CA LEU A 140 -14.25 -6.69 0.37
C LEU A 140 -15.10 -5.87 1.33
N ILE A 141 -15.62 -6.41 2.44
CA ILE A 141 -16.28 -5.64 3.52
C ILE A 141 -15.27 -5.18 4.57
N LEU A 142 -14.15 -5.91 4.73
CA LEU A 142 -13.10 -5.58 5.69
C LEU A 142 -12.50 -4.17 5.46
N PRO A 143 -12.22 -3.73 4.21
CA PRO A 143 -11.73 -2.38 3.95
C PRO A 143 -12.65 -1.23 4.41
N GLN A 144 -13.95 -1.44 4.48
CA GLN A 144 -14.94 -0.44 4.89
C GLN A 144 -14.91 -0.28 6.40
N PHE A 145 -14.74 -1.38 7.13
CA PHE A 145 -14.44 -1.32 8.56
C PHE A 145 -13.11 -0.60 8.82
N GLU A 146 -12.10 -0.86 7.98
CA GLU A 146 -10.81 -0.15 8.06
C GLU A 146 -10.97 1.36 7.83
N ALA A 147 -11.86 1.77 6.93
CA ALA A 147 -12.17 3.19 6.71
C ALA A 147 -12.75 3.88 7.97
N ILE A 148 -13.70 3.23 8.63
CA ILE A 148 -14.29 3.72 9.89
C ILE A 148 -13.20 3.82 10.96
N LEU A 149 -12.37 2.79 11.09
CA LEU A 149 -11.30 2.75 12.08
C LEU A 149 -10.22 3.82 11.82
N ALA A 150 -9.88 4.09 10.56
CA ALA A 150 -8.96 5.15 10.19
C ALA A 150 -9.50 6.54 10.57
N VAL A 151 -10.80 6.79 10.35
CA VAL A 151 -11.46 8.03 10.79
C VAL A 151 -11.41 8.16 12.32
N MET A 152 -11.71 7.08 13.05
CA MET A 152 -11.58 7.06 14.51
C MET A 152 -10.15 7.33 14.98
N ALA A 153 -9.15 6.76 14.31
CA ALA A 153 -7.74 6.99 14.60
C ALA A 153 -7.36 8.46 14.39
N LEU A 154 -7.83 9.10 13.31
CA LEU A 154 -7.62 10.52 13.06
C LEU A 154 -8.26 11.39 14.16
N ILE A 155 -9.49 11.10 14.58
CA ILE A 155 -10.16 11.81 15.68
C ILE A 155 -9.36 11.69 16.97
N LEU A 156 -8.87 10.49 17.29
CA LEU A 156 -8.05 10.25 18.49
C LEU A 156 -6.73 11.01 18.44
N VAL A 157 -6.07 11.06 17.27
CA VAL A 157 -4.84 11.83 17.07
C VAL A 157 -5.12 13.32 17.25
N CYS A 158 -6.18 13.86 16.64
CA CYS A 158 -6.59 15.26 16.83
C CYS A 158 -6.87 15.56 18.30
N ALA A 159 -7.63 14.71 19.00
CA ALA A 159 -7.89 14.88 20.43
C ALA A 159 -6.60 14.85 21.27
N ALA A 160 -5.67 13.94 20.95
CA ALA A 160 -4.40 13.82 21.64
C ALA A 160 -3.48 15.04 21.46
N TRP A 161 -3.50 15.69 20.30
CA TRP A 161 -2.73 16.91 20.01
C TRP A 161 -3.41 18.18 20.51
N LEU A 162 -4.75 18.27 20.43
CA LEU A 162 -5.55 19.40 20.93
C LEU A 162 -5.69 19.43 22.46
N GLY A 163 -5.21 18.39 23.16
CA GLY A 163 -5.30 18.30 24.61
C GLY A 163 -6.71 17.98 25.12
N TRP A 164 -7.62 17.55 24.25
CA TRP A 164 -8.95 17.08 24.62
C TRP A 164 -8.82 15.77 25.43
N GLY A 165 -9.27 15.82 26.69
CA GLY A 165 -9.08 14.75 27.67
C GLY A 165 -8.46 15.18 29.01
N ALA A 166 -8.31 16.48 29.27
CA ALA A 166 -7.78 16.99 30.55
C ALA A 166 -8.68 18.03 31.23
N PRO A 167 -9.44 17.64 32.27
CA PRO A 167 -9.57 18.42 33.47
C PRO A 167 -8.38 18.11 34.39
N GLY A 168 -7.36 18.97 34.36
CA GLY A 168 -6.59 19.29 35.57
C GLY A 168 -5.30 18.52 35.93
N LYS A 169 -5.00 17.27 35.52
CA LYS A 169 -3.73 16.61 35.95
C LYS A 169 -3.11 15.65 34.92
N ARG A 170 -1.84 15.93 34.58
CA ARG A 170 -0.85 15.18 33.74
C ARG A 170 -1.21 14.98 32.25
N PRO A 171 -0.21 14.99 31.34
CA PRO A 171 -0.45 14.71 29.93
C PRO A 171 -0.96 13.28 29.77
N TYR A 172 -2.20 13.15 29.30
CA TYR A 172 -2.90 11.88 29.10
C TYR A 172 -2.19 10.94 28.10
N TRP A 173 -1.35 11.51 27.22
CA TRP A 173 -0.58 10.81 26.19
C TRP A 173 0.89 11.21 26.26
N SER A 174 1.79 10.24 26.19
CA SER A 174 3.22 10.50 26.03
C SER A 174 3.54 10.91 24.59
N LEU A 175 4.63 11.67 24.39
CA LEU A 175 5.09 12.08 23.07
C LEU A 175 5.29 10.89 22.11
N PRO A 176 5.91 9.75 22.51
CA PRO A 176 6.00 8.58 21.66
C PRO A 176 4.63 7.98 21.30
N GLY A 177 3.65 8.03 22.22
CA GLY A 177 2.29 7.59 21.95
C GLY A 177 1.62 8.44 20.87
N ARG A 178 1.72 9.77 20.97
CA ARG A 178 1.17 10.69 19.96
C ARG A 178 1.75 10.43 18.57
N LEU A 179 3.07 10.29 18.47
CA LEU A 179 3.75 10.01 17.20
C LEU A 179 3.34 8.66 16.62
N HIS A 180 3.31 7.60 17.44
CA HIS A 180 2.92 6.27 16.99
C HIS A 180 1.48 6.23 16.45
N TYR A 181 0.53 6.84 17.17
CA TYR A 181 -0.86 6.87 16.71
C TYR A 181 -1.08 7.81 15.51
N THR A 182 -0.27 8.86 15.37
CA THR A 182 -0.26 9.68 14.15
C THR A 182 0.22 8.84 12.96
N LEU A 183 1.31 8.09 13.14
CA LEU A 183 1.82 7.18 12.10
C LEU A 183 0.80 6.10 11.76
N LEU A 184 0.10 5.55 12.75
CA LEU A 184 -0.95 4.55 12.58
C LEU A 184 -2.13 5.10 11.76
N ALA A 185 -2.59 6.32 12.05
CA ALA A 185 -3.64 6.97 11.28
C ALA A 185 -3.21 7.25 9.84
N LEU A 186 -1.98 7.73 9.62
CA LEU A 186 -1.42 7.93 8.29
C LEU A 186 -1.30 6.62 7.50
N ALA A 187 -0.87 5.53 8.16
CA ALA A 187 -0.83 4.21 7.55
C ALA A 187 -2.22 3.71 7.15
N GLY A 188 -3.25 3.95 7.98
CA GLY A 188 -4.65 3.66 7.64
C GLY A 188 -5.10 4.41 6.38
N VAL A 189 -4.85 5.72 6.31
CA VAL A 189 -5.19 6.52 5.12
C VAL A 189 -4.44 6.03 3.88
N ALA A 190 -3.13 5.77 3.99
CA ALA A 190 -2.33 5.27 2.89
C ALA A 190 -2.77 3.89 2.39
N PHE A 191 -3.16 3.00 3.32
CA PHE A 191 -3.70 1.69 3.01
C PHE A 191 -5.05 1.78 2.28
N LEU A 192 -5.96 2.65 2.74
CA LEU A 192 -7.24 2.90 2.06
C LEU A 192 -7.04 3.49 0.66
N TRP A 193 -6.07 4.40 0.50
CA TRP A 193 -5.71 4.94 -0.81
C TRP A 193 -5.17 3.84 -1.73
N TRP A 194 -4.32 2.95 -1.23
CA TRP A 194 -3.82 1.80 -1.97
C TRP A 194 -4.97 0.88 -2.41
N LEU A 195 -5.91 0.58 -1.52
CA LEU A 195 -7.11 -0.20 -1.84
C LEU A 195 -7.95 0.48 -2.93
N GLY A 196 -8.11 1.80 -2.85
CA GLY A 196 -8.82 2.60 -3.86
C GLY A 196 -8.14 2.57 -5.23
N TYR A 197 -6.80 2.66 -5.27
CA TYR A 197 -6.04 2.56 -6.53
C TYR A 197 -6.27 1.23 -7.25
N TRP A 198 -6.38 0.14 -6.49
CA TRP A 198 -6.66 -1.20 -7.02
C TRP A 198 -8.16 -1.53 -7.15
N ASN A 199 -9.06 -0.57 -6.93
CA ASN A 199 -10.52 -0.75 -6.91
C ASN A 199 -11.01 -1.82 -5.91
N LEU A 200 -10.29 -2.04 -4.81
CA LEU A 200 -10.60 -3.02 -3.76
C LEU A 200 -11.50 -2.47 -2.65
N LEU A 201 -12.02 -1.25 -2.78
CA LEU A 201 -12.96 -0.65 -1.81
C LEU A 201 -14.43 -1.01 -2.09
N GLY A 202 -14.68 -1.86 -3.08
CA GLY A 202 -16.03 -2.23 -3.51
C GLY A 202 -16.65 -1.14 -4.36
N SER A 203 -16.36 -1.15 -5.66
CA SER A 203 -17.29 -0.60 -6.64
C SER A 203 -18.32 -1.69 -6.92
N GLY A 204 -19.59 -1.40 -6.61
CA GLY A 204 -20.72 -2.21 -7.07
C GLY A 204 -20.78 -2.31 -8.59
#